data_AF-A0A085LIG2-F1
#
_entry.id   AF-A0A085LIG2-F1
#
_cell.length_a   1.000
_cell.length_b   1.000
_cell.length_c   1.000
_cell.angle_alpha   90.00
_cell.angle_beta   90.00
_cell.angle_gamma   90.00
#
_symmetry.space_group_name_H-M   'P 1'
#
loop_
_entity.id
_entity.type
_entity.pdbx_description
1 polymer ?
#
loop_
_entity_poly.entity_id
_entity_poly.type
_entity_poly.pdbx_seq_one_letter_code
_entity_poly.pdbx_strand_id
1 'polypeptide(L)' 'MVELADGPTVEHLKFFQDNGFLNDTVFIVFSDHGARFSSLRRTKQGKLEERNPFVSIILPPWFKEKFPT' A
#
# COMPACT_ATOMS: atom_id res chain seq x y z
N MET A 1 8.52 -3.47 -14.49
CA MET A 1 8.90 -2.80 -13.22
C MET A 1 7.78 -2.93 -12.19
N VAL A 2 6.61 -2.30 -12.38
CA VAL A 2 5.45 -2.49 -11.47
C VAL A 2 4.99 -3.95 -11.43
N GLU A 3 4.85 -4.58 -12.59
CA GLU A 3 4.45 -5.99 -12.72
C GLU A 3 5.46 -6.97 -12.10
N LEU A 4 6.74 -6.58 -11.99
CA LEU A 4 7.78 -7.40 -11.33
C LEU A 4 7.70 -7.33 -9.80
N ALA A 5 7.16 -6.23 -9.26
CA ALA A 5 7.01 -6.03 -7.83
C ALA A 5 5.72 -6.67 -7.28
N ASP A 6 4.71 -6.90 -8.14
CA ASP A 6 3.39 -7.39 -7.73
C ASP A 6 3.46 -8.75 -7.00
N GLY A 7 4.00 -9.78 -7.67
CA GLY A 7 4.15 -11.12 -7.10
C GLY A 7 4.93 -11.14 -5.77
N PRO A 8 6.16 -10.61 -5.72
CA PRO A 8 6.94 -10.55 -4.48
C PRO A 8 6.26 -9.77 -3.36
N THR A 9 5.51 -8.71 -3.68
CA THR A 9 4.76 -7.94 -2.67
C THR A 9 3.64 -8.79 -2.07
N VAL A 10 2.89 -9.53 -2.90
CA VAL A 10 1.84 -10.45 -2.45
C VAL A 10 2.44 -11.56 -1.56
N GLU A 11 3.54 -12.17 -1.98
CA GLU A 11 4.22 -13.21 -1.21
C GLU A 11 4.70 -12.69 0.15
N HIS A 12 5.24 -11.46 0.19
CA HIS A 12 5.70 -10.85 1.44
C HIS A 12 4.53 -10.57 2.41
N LEU A 13 3.43 -10.02 1.92
CA LEU A 13 2.25 -9.76 2.75
C LEU A 13 1.62 -11.06 3.28
N LYS A 14 1.54 -12.09 2.43
CA LYS A 14 1.08 -13.43 2.84
C LYS A 14 1.99 -14.03 3.91
N PHE A 15 3.31 -13.94 3.73
CA PHE A 15 4.26 -14.40 4.74
C PHE A 15 4.00 -13.77 6.10
N PHE A 16 3.75 -12.46 6.17
CA PHE A 16 3.42 -11.79 7.43
C PHE A 16 2.09 -12.25 8.03
N GLN A 17 1.08 -12.46 7.19
CA GLN A 17 -0.23 -12.91 7.62
C GLN A 17 -0.20 -14.37 8.11
N ASP A 18 0.35 -15.28 7.32
CA ASP A 18 0.35 -16.72 7.57
C ASP A 18 1.20 -17.10 8.79
N ASN A 19 2.23 -16.30 9.10
CA ASN A 19 3.04 -16.46 10.31
C ASN A 19 2.50 -15.68 11.53
N GLY A 20 1.34 -15.01 11.40
CA GLY A 20 0.69 -14.30 12.51
C GLY A 20 1.37 -13.00 12.95
N PHE A 21 2.34 -12.48 12.19
CA PHE A 21 3.05 -11.24 12.55
C PHE A 21 2.14 -10.01 12.57
N LEU A 22 1.02 -10.06 11.83
CA LEU A 22 0.01 -9.00 11.81
C LEU A 22 -0.86 -8.94 13.08
N ASN A 23 -0.76 -9.92 13.99
CA ASN A 23 -1.58 -9.95 15.21
C ASN A 23 -1.27 -8.82 16.19
N ASP A 24 -0.04 -8.30 16.17
CA ASP A 24 0.42 -7.23 17.06
C ASP A 24 1.18 -6.11 16.32
N THR A 25 1.06 -6.08 14.98
CA THR A 25 1.77 -5.13 14.12
C THR A 25 0.80 -4.27 13.33
N VAL A 26 1.03 -2.95 13.31
CA VAL A 26 0.44 -2.07 12.29
C VAL A 26 1.34 -2.10 11.07
N PHE A 27 0.81 -2.58 9.94
CA PHE A 27 1.54 -2.63 8.68
C PHE A 27 1.07 -1.51 7.76
N ILE A 28 1.99 -0.66 7.29
CA ILE A 28 1.70 0.44 6.36
C ILE A 28 2.40 0.16 5.03
N VAL A 29 1.62 0.10 3.96
CA VAL A 29 2.14 0.08 2.58
C VAL A 29 1.98 1.49 2.01
N PHE A 30 3.08 2.09 1.55
CA PHE A 30 3.12 3.47 1.11
C PHE A 30 3.95 3.61 -0.17
N SER A 31 3.49 4.45 -1.12
CA SER A 31 4.31 4.91 -2.25
C SER A 31 4.75 6.36 -2.04
N ASP A 32 5.97 6.71 -2.44
CA ASP A 32 6.51 8.06 -2.34
C ASP A 32 5.84 9.06 -3.30
N HIS A 33 5.29 8.55 -4.39
CA HIS A 33 4.56 9.32 -5.40
C HIS A 33 3.50 8.46 -6.11
N GLY A 34 2.61 9.10 -6.86
CA GLY A 34 1.69 8.41 -7.76
C GLY A 34 2.29 8.16 -9.15
N ALA A 35 1.46 8.12 -10.20
CA ALA A 35 1.92 7.74 -11.54
C ALA A 35 2.81 8.83 -12.19
N ARG A 36 4.13 8.56 -12.27
CA ARG A 36 5.12 9.52 -12.81
C ARG A 36 5.51 9.32 -14.27
N PHE A 37 5.48 8.07 -14.75
CA PHE A 37 6.14 7.71 -16.01
C PHE A 37 5.12 7.59 -17.15
N SER A 38 4.56 8.72 -17.57
CA SER A 38 3.74 8.80 -18.78
C SER A 38 3.79 10.20 -19.40
N SER A 39 3.48 10.30 -20.69
CA SER A 39 3.34 11.59 -21.39
C SER A 39 2.24 12.47 -20.78
N LEU A 40 1.25 11.85 -20.11
CA LEU A 40 0.17 12.52 -19.40
C LEU A 40 0.67 13.41 -18.25
N ARG A 41 1.88 13.20 -17.72
CA ARG A 41 2.50 14.05 -16.68
C ARG A 41 2.56 15.54 -17.05
N ARG A 42 2.60 15.86 -18.35
CA ARG A 42 2.61 17.25 -18.84
C ARG A 42 1.27 17.97 -18.65
N THR A 43 0.19 17.23 -18.44
CA THR A 43 -1.15 17.77 -18.21
C THR A 43 -1.35 18.19 -16.75
N LYS A 44 -2.36 19.03 -16.49
CA LYS A 44 -2.75 19.36 -15.11
C LYS A 44 -3.13 18.11 -14.32
N GLN A 45 -3.89 17.19 -14.93
CA GLN A 45 -4.27 15.93 -14.28
C GLN A 45 -3.03 15.09 -13.93
N GLY A 46 -2.09 14.92 -14.87
CA GLY A 46 -0.89 14.14 -14.61
C GLY A 46 -0.02 14.69 -13.48
N LYS A 47 -0.02 16.01 -13.25
CA LYS A 47 0.64 16.62 -12.08
C LYS A 47 -0.08 16.32 -10.76
N LEU A 48 -1.41 16.18 -10.78
CA LEU A 48 -2.18 15.76 -9.62
C LEU A 48 -1.94 14.27 -9.33
N GLU A 49 -1.96 13.43 -10.36
CA GLU A 49 -1.68 11.99 -10.24
C GLU A 49 -0.27 11.71 -9.75
N GLU A 50 0.75 12.48 -10.18
CA GLU A 50 2.12 12.36 -9.63
C GLU A 50 2.16 12.62 -8.12
N ARG A 51 1.30 13.53 -7.63
CA ARG A 51 1.23 13.93 -6.21
C ARG A 51 0.24 13.09 -5.39
N ASN A 52 -0.31 12.02 -5.97
CA ASN A 52 -1.26 11.15 -5.32
C ASN A 52 -0.59 9.82 -4.91
N PRO A 53 0.11 9.77 -3.75
CA PRO A 53 0.71 8.54 -3.26
C PRO A 53 -0.36 7.53 -2.85
N PHE A 54 -0.04 6.24 -3.01
CA PHE A 54 -0.83 5.15 -2.49
C PHE A 54 -0.51 4.94 -1.00
N VAL A 55 -1.55 4.76 -0.18
CA VAL A 55 -1.41 4.38 1.23
C VAL A 55 -2.42 3.29 1.55
N SER A 56 -1.97 2.21 2.17
CA SER A 56 -2.82 1.18 2.76
C SER A 56 -2.34 0.85 4.16
N ILE A 57 -3.28 0.67 5.08
CA ILE A 57 -3.01 0.42 6.50
C ILE A 57 -3.72 -0.87 6.88
N ILE A 58 -2.94 -1.83 7.40
CA ILE A 58 -3.43 -3.06 7.99
C ILE A 58 -3.24 -2.93 9.50
N LEU A 59 -4.36 -2.94 10.22
CA LEU A 59 -4.38 -2.92 11.67
C LEU A 59 -4.45 -4.36 12.21
N PRO A 60 -3.93 -4.60 13.43
CA PRO A 60 -4.18 -5.83 14.14
C PRO A 60 -5.67 -6.19 14.17
N PRO A 61 -6.06 -7.47 13.99
CA PRO A 61 -7.46 -7.87 13.96
C PRO A 61 -8.25 -7.40 15.20
N TRP A 62 -7.63 -7.52 16.38
CA TRP A 62 -8.23 -7.11 17.66
C TRP A 62 -8.51 -5.61 17.74
N PHE A 63 -7.82 -4.77 16.96
CA PHE A 63 -7.97 -3.33 17.03
C PHE A 63 -9.40 -2.90 16.66
N LYS A 64 -9.97 -3.52 15.62
CA LYS A 64 -11.34 -3.24 15.16
C LYS A 64 -12.39 -3.69 16.18
N GLU A 65 -12.12 -4.80 16.87
CA GLU A 65 -13.01 -5.32 17.92
C GLU A 65 -12.99 -4.44 19.17
N LYS A 66 -11.81 -3.93 19.53
CA LYS A 66 -11.62 -3.07 20.69
C LYS A 66 -12.15 -1.65 20.48
N PHE A 67 -12.07 -1.15 19.25
CA PHE A 67 -12.50 0.20 18.86
C PHE A 67 -13.52 0.13 17.72
N PRO A 68 -14.75 -0.36 18.00
CA PRO A 68 -15.82 -0.37 17.00
C PRO A 68 -16.26 1.07 16.67
N THR A 69 -16.63 1.30 15.41
CA THR A 69 -17.17 2.59 14.91
C THR A 69 -18.64 2.74 15.26
#